data_AF-A0A1D6MHV9-F1
#
_entry.id   AF-A0A1D6MHV9-F1
#
_cell.length_a   1.000
_cell.length_b   1.000
_cell.length_c   1.000
_cell.angle_alpha   90.00
_cell.angle_beta   90.00
_cell.angle_gamma   90.00
#
_symmetry.space_group_name_H-M   'P 1'
#
loop_
_entity.id
_entity.type
_entity.pdbx_description
1 polymer ?
#
loop_
_entity_poly.entity_id
_entity_poly.type
_entity_poly.pdbx_seq_one_letter_code
_entity_poly.pdbx_strand_id
1 'polypeptide(L)'
;MLSFVSGEKGKDRSDKEVVTPWFKFLWETYRTVLEILRNNSKLEALYAMTAHRAFQFCKQYKRTTEFRRLCEIIRNHLANLNKYRDQRDRPDLTAPESLQLYLDTRVEQLKVATELSLWQEAFRSVEDIHGLMTMVKKMPKPSILVVYYAKLTEIFWISDSHLYHAYAWLKLFNLQKSYNKNLSQKDLQLIASSVLLAALSVSPYDKKYGAFETENEKERNMRLSNLVNFSLDNKRENREML
;
A
#
# COMPACT_ATOMS: atom_id res chain seq x y z
N MET A 1 -20.84 -37.55 -5.10
CA MET A 1 -21.68 -36.48 -4.50
C MET A 1 -20.87 -35.25 -4.09
N LEU A 2 -19.79 -35.36 -3.29
CA LEU A 2 -18.99 -34.17 -2.90
C LEU A 2 -18.28 -33.44 -4.06
N SER A 3 -17.96 -34.12 -5.16
CA SER A 3 -17.36 -33.52 -6.36
C SER A 3 -18.31 -32.64 -7.18
N PHE A 4 -19.62 -32.79 -6.98
CA PHE A 4 -20.66 -31.98 -7.65
C PHE A 4 -21.02 -30.73 -6.84
N VAL A 5 -20.55 -30.65 -5.58
CA VAL A 5 -20.84 -29.56 -4.64
C VAL A 5 -19.58 -28.75 -4.33
N SER A 6 -18.39 -29.35 -4.43
CA SER A 6 -17.10 -28.70 -4.23
C SER A 6 -16.10 -29.16 -5.29
N GLY A 7 -15.43 -28.21 -5.95
CA GLY A 7 -14.37 -28.45 -6.92
C GLY A 7 -13.04 -28.92 -6.32
N GLU A 8 -13.02 -29.27 -5.04
CA GLU A 8 -11.80 -29.66 -4.31
C GLU A 8 -11.30 -31.05 -4.70
N LYS A 9 -10.04 -31.11 -5.14
CA LYS A 9 -9.35 -32.34 -5.52
C LYS A 9 -8.89 -33.09 -4.27
N GLY A 10 -8.55 -34.39 -4.40
CA GLY A 10 -8.12 -35.22 -3.27
C GLY A 10 -6.93 -34.64 -2.48
N LYS A 11 -5.99 -33.97 -3.17
CA LYS A 11 -4.85 -33.29 -2.56
C LYS A 11 -5.25 -32.08 -1.69
N ASP A 12 -6.26 -31.32 -2.11
CA ASP A 12 -6.74 -30.15 -1.35
C ASP A 12 -7.40 -30.60 -0.02
N ARG A 13 -7.97 -31.81 0.01
CA ARG A 13 -8.55 -32.40 1.22
C ARG A 13 -7.48 -32.87 2.20
N SER A 14 -6.44 -33.57 1.73
CA SER A 14 -5.33 -33.99 2.59
C SER A 14 -4.56 -32.79 3.18
N ASP A 15 -4.35 -31.73 2.38
CA ASP A 15 -3.69 -30.51 2.85
C ASP A 15 -4.54 -29.77 3.90
N LYS A 16 -5.88 -29.83 3.78
CA LYS A 16 -6.80 -29.30 4.79
C LYS A 16 -6.75 -30.06 6.11
N GLU A 17 -6.66 -31.39 6.08
CA GLU A 17 -6.66 -32.19 7.30
C GLU A 17 -5.31 -32.15 8.03
N VAL A 18 -4.21 -32.25 7.30
CA VAL A 18 -2.88 -32.42 7.92
C VAL A 18 -2.12 -31.11 8.03
N VAL A 19 -2.12 -30.27 6.99
CA VAL A 19 -1.23 -29.09 6.90
C VAL A 19 -1.88 -27.84 7.49
N THR A 20 -3.17 -27.65 7.27
CA THR A 20 -3.89 -26.44 7.71
C THR A 20 -3.85 -26.21 9.23
N PRO A 21 -3.92 -27.23 10.11
CA PRO A 21 -3.73 -27.03 11.55
C PRO A 21 -2.39 -26.37 11.89
N TRP A 22 -1.30 -26.78 11.24
CA TRP A 22 0.03 -26.21 11.44
C TRP A 22 0.12 -24.76 10.93
N PHE A 23 -0.54 -24.45 9.82
CA PHE A 23 -0.62 -23.05 9.35
C PHE A 23 -1.40 -22.16 10.32
N LYS A 24 -2.50 -22.65 10.90
CA LYS A 24 -3.24 -21.93 11.94
C LYS A 24 -2.38 -21.70 13.18
N PHE A 25 -1.67 -22.74 13.62
CA PHE A 25 -0.74 -22.65 14.75
C PHE A 25 0.38 -21.62 14.50
N LEU A 26 1.02 -21.67 13.33
CA LEU A 26 2.07 -20.73 12.95
C LEU A 26 1.55 -19.30 12.84
N TRP A 27 0.36 -19.10 12.27
CA TRP A 27 -0.32 -17.81 12.25
C TRP A 27 -0.56 -17.26 13.67
N GLU A 28 -1.13 -18.06 14.58
CA GLU A 28 -1.37 -17.62 15.96
C GLU A 28 -0.06 -17.35 16.71
N THR A 29 1.02 -18.05 16.36
CA THR A 29 2.36 -17.77 16.87
C THR A 29 2.84 -16.37 16.42
N TYR A 30 2.77 -16.06 15.13
CA TYR A 30 3.11 -14.71 14.63
C TYR A 30 2.26 -13.62 15.30
N ARG A 31 0.95 -13.84 15.40
CA ARG A 31 0.03 -12.89 16.06
C ARG A 31 0.42 -12.64 17.51
N THR A 32 0.70 -13.69 18.26
CA THR A 32 1.07 -13.62 19.68
C THR A 32 2.39 -12.90 19.87
N VAL A 33 3.40 -13.20 19.05
CA VAL A 33 4.70 -12.51 19.10
C VAL A 33 4.52 -11.02 18.81
N LEU A 34 3.76 -10.63 17.78
CA LEU A 34 3.50 -9.22 17.47
C LEU A 34 2.77 -8.50 18.60
N GLU A 35 1.82 -9.18 19.26
CA GLU A 35 1.10 -8.64 20.42
C GLU A 35 2.03 -8.36 21.60
N ILE A 36 2.98 -9.27 21.87
CA ILE A 36 3.97 -9.13 22.95
C ILE A 36 4.96 -8.00 22.65
N LEU A 37 5.42 -7.89 21.40
CA LEU A 37 6.48 -6.96 21.02
C LEU A 37 6.00 -5.52 20.76
N ARG A 38 4.69 -5.28 20.66
CA ARG A 38 4.15 -3.98 20.24
C ARG A 38 4.55 -2.84 21.19
N ASN A 39 4.67 -1.64 20.62
CA ASN A 39 4.85 -0.37 21.34
C ASN A 39 6.04 -0.36 22.33
N ASN A 40 7.10 -1.12 22.04
CA ASN A 40 8.34 -1.12 22.80
C ASN A 40 9.52 -0.72 21.90
N SER A 41 10.15 0.41 22.20
CA SER A 41 11.24 1.02 21.41
C SER A 41 12.47 0.12 21.30
N LYS A 42 12.71 -0.76 22.27
CA LYS A 42 13.84 -1.70 22.26
C LYS A 42 13.59 -2.92 21.37
N LEU A 43 12.34 -3.15 20.96
CA LEU A 43 11.92 -4.35 20.26
C LEU A 43 11.39 -4.06 18.84
N GLU A 44 11.48 -2.81 18.36
CA GLU A 44 10.93 -2.38 17.06
C GLU A 44 11.48 -3.20 15.90
N ALA A 45 12.79 -3.47 15.88
CA ALA A 45 13.43 -4.25 14.82
C ALA A 45 12.93 -5.70 14.80
N LEU A 46 12.75 -6.31 15.97
CA LEU A 46 12.22 -7.67 16.09
C LEU A 46 10.73 -7.73 15.70
N TYR A 47 9.97 -6.70 16.08
CA TYR A 47 8.57 -6.54 15.67
C TYR A 47 8.46 -6.45 14.14
N ALA A 48 9.25 -5.58 13.50
CA ALA A 48 9.27 -5.40 12.05
C ALA A 48 9.67 -6.71 11.33
N MET A 49 10.74 -7.37 11.79
CA MET A 49 11.16 -8.66 11.23
C MET A 49 10.06 -9.72 11.35
N THR A 50 9.36 -9.78 12.48
CA THR A 50 8.25 -10.71 12.69
C THR A 50 7.09 -10.42 11.75
N ALA A 51 6.73 -9.15 11.57
CA ALA A 51 5.68 -8.73 10.65
C ALA A 51 6.02 -9.11 9.20
N HIS A 52 7.27 -8.88 8.77
CA HIS A 52 7.73 -9.23 7.42
C HIS A 52 7.66 -10.74 7.18
N ARG A 53 8.11 -11.56 8.14
CA ARG A 53 7.98 -13.03 8.07
C ARG A 53 6.53 -13.47 8.00
N ALA A 54 5.65 -12.84 8.77
CA ALA A 54 4.21 -13.14 8.75
C ALA A 54 3.58 -12.76 7.40
N PHE A 55 3.97 -11.65 6.78
CA PHE A 55 3.55 -11.30 5.41
C PHE A 55 4.00 -12.34 4.40
N GLN A 56 5.27 -12.75 4.43
CA GLN A 56 5.82 -13.75 3.53
C GLN A 56 5.17 -15.13 3.72
N PHE A 57 4.88 -15.52 4.96
CA PHE A 57 4.06 -16.70 5.26
C PHE A 57 2.68 -16.60 4.60
N CYS A 58 1.99 -15.46 4.75
CA CYS A 58 0.68 -15.28 4.15
C CYS A 58 0.73 -15.32 2.62
N LYS A 59 1.77 -14.72 2.02
CA LYS A 59 2.03 -14.77 0.58
C LYS A 59 2.25 -16.19 0.08
N GLN A 60 3.20 -16.89 0.68
CA GLN A 60 3.66 -18.21 0.26
C GLN A 60 2.51 -19.23 0.25
N TYR A 61 1.66 -19.20 1.29
CA TYR A 61 0.55 -20.13 1.45
C TYR A 61 -0.81 -19.54 1.06
N LYS A 62 -0.82 -18.39 0.38
CA LYS A 62 -2.03 -17.68 -0.10
C LYS A 62 -3.11 -17.48 0.98
N ARG A 63 -2.68 -17.18 2.21
CA ARG A 63 -3.53 -16.97 3.39
C ARG A 63 -4.09 -15.54 3.42
N THR A 64 -4.99 -15.25 2.49
CA THR A 64 -5.49 -13.86 2.29
C THR A 64 -6.33 -13.35 3.47
N THR A 65 -7.02 -14.22 4.20
CA THR A 65 -7.80 -13.84 5.39
C THR A 65 -6.88 -13.42 6.54
N GLU A 66 -5.87 -14.23 6.82
CA GLU A 66 -4.84 -13.90 7.82
C GLU A 66 -4.07 -12.65 7.44
N PHE A 67 -3.72 -12.47 6.15
CA PHE A 67 -3.05 -11.26 5.68
C PHE A 67 -3.86 -9.98 5.99
N ARG A 68 -5.16 -9.96 5.68
CA ARG A 68 -6.02 -8.81 6.00
C ARG A 68 -6.08 -8.56 7.51
N ARG A 69 -6.20 -9.63 8.30
CA ARG A 69 -6.19 -9.54 9.78
C ARG A 69 -4.86 -8.99 10.30
N LEU A 70 -3.74 -9.39 9.71
CA LEU A 70 -2.41 -8.89 10.05
C LEU A 70 -2.27 -7.41 9.77
N CYS A 71 -2.72 -6.93 8.60
CA CYS A 71 -2.68 -5.51 8.26
C CYS A 71 -3.48 -4.68 9.29
N GLU A 72 -4.66 -5.18 9.68
CA GLU A 72 -5.50 -4.55 10.69
C GLU A 72 -4.85 -4.53 12.09
N ILE A 73 -4.21 -5.62 12.51
CA ILE A 73 -3.44 -5.67 13.76
C ILE A 73 -2.36 -4.58 13.75
N ILE A 74 -1.58 -4.47 12.68
CA ILE A 74 -0.49 -3.49 12.61
C ILE A 74 -1.04 -2.06 12.55
N ARG A 75 -2.21 -1.80 11.93
CA ARG A 75 -2.89 -0.50 12.01
C ARG A 75 -3.30 -0.17 13.45
N ASN A 76 -3.94 -1.11 14.13
CA ASN A 76 -4.37 -0.93 15.52
C ASN A 76 -3.19 -0.70 16.47
N HIS A 77 -2.05 -1.37 16.25
CA HIS A 77 -0.84 -1.11 17.02
C HIS A 77 -0.34 0.33 16.85
N LEU A 78 -0.28 0.84 15.61
CA LEU A 78 0.11 2.22 15.34
C LEU A 78 -0.91 3.24 15.91
N ALA A 79 -2.21 2.95 15.80
CA ALA A 79 -3.25 3.79 16.38
C ALA A 79 -3.13 3.86 17.91
N ASN A 80 -2.90 2.72 18.56
CA ASN A 80 -2.65 2.64 20.01
C ASN A 80 -1.38 3.42 20.40
N LEU A 81 -0.30 3.28 19.62
CA LEU A 81 0.93 4.04 19.82
C LEU A 81 0.67 5.54 19.80
N ASN A 82 -0.19 6.04 18.91
CA ASN A 82 -0.51 7.46 18.80
C ASN A 82 -1.46 7.95 19.91
N LYS A 83 -2.35 7.08 20.38
CA LYS A 83 -3.31 7.37 21.45
C LYS A 83 -2.65 7.47 22.83
N TYR A 84 -1.72 6.57 23.14
CA TYR A 84 -1.09 6.48 24.45
C TYR A 84 0.33 7.06 24.44
N ARG A 85 0.43 8.39 24.50
CA ARG A 85 1.72 9.08 24.35
C ARG A 85 2.66 8.93 25.55
N ASP A 86 2.12 8.73 26.74
CA ASP A 86 2.87 8.67 28.01
C ASP A 86 3.39 7.27 28.36
N GLN A 87 3.25 6.30 27.46
CA GLN A 87 3.72 4.93 27.68
C GLN A 87 5.24 4.90 27.84
N ARG A 88 5.73 4.21 28.88
CA ARG A 88 7.15 3.96 29.08
C ARG A 88 7.71 3.09 27.94
N ASP A 89 8.94 3.38 27.51
CA ASP A 89 9.63 2.71 26.41
C ASP A 89 8.88 2.79 25.06
N ARG A 90 8.08 3.83 24.84
CA ARG A 90 7.33 4.06 23.60
C ARG A 90 8.27 4.36 22.41
N PRO A 91 8.05 3.76 21.21
CA PRO A 91 8.70 4.16 19.97
C PRO A 91 8.53 5.64 19.64
N ASP A 92 9.62 6.31 19.25
CA ASP A 92 9.60 7.70 18.80
C ASP A 92 9.59 7.77 17.27
N LEU A 93 8.45 8.08 16.68
CA LEU A 93 8.30 8.20 15.23
C LEU A 93 8.99 9.44 14.63
N THR A 94 9.48 10.37 15.46
CA THR A 94 10.32 11.46 14.97
C THR A 94 11.78 11.04 14.73
N ALA A 95 12.20 9.94 15.38
CA ALA A 95 13.48 9.30 15.18
C ALA A 95 13.53 8.64 13.79
N PRO A 96 14.54 8.94 12.95
CA PRO A 96 14.62 8.41 11.59
C PRO A 96 14.65 6.88 11.52
N GLU A 97 15.30 6.22 12.47
CA GLU A 97 15.45 4.76 12.51
C GLU A 97 14.11 4.07 12.79
N SER A 98 13.38 4.53 13.82
CA SER A 98 12.03 4.04 14.12
C SER A 98 11.09 4.31 12.95
N LEU A 99 11.04 5.54 12.42
CA LEU A 99 10.18 5.85 11.27
C LEU A 99 10.48 4.96 10.06
N GLN A 100 11.76 4.70 9.78
CA GLN A 100 12.18 3.81 8.70
C GLN A 100 11.63 2.40 8.87
N LEU A 101 11.68 1.82 10.08
CA LEU A 101 11.11 0.49 10.35
C LEU A 101 9.61 0.42 10.09
N TYR A 102 8.85 1.46 10.47
CA TYR A 102 7.41 1.53 10.21
C TYR A 102 7.11 1.66 8.71
N LEU A 103 7.83 2.55 8.01
CA LEU A 103 7.69 2.73 6.56
C LEU A 103 8.03 1.44 5.80
N ASP A 104 9.16 0.80 6.11
CA ASP A 104 9.57 -0.44 5.46
C ASP A 104 8.55 -1.57 5.69
N THR A 105 7.98 -1.64 6.89
CA THR A 105 6.90 -2.59 7.19
C THR A 105 5.64 -2.32 6.37
N ARG A 106 5.24 -1.06 6.19
CA ARG A 106 4.09 -0.73 5.35
C ARG A 106 4.36 -0.92 3.85
N VAL A 107 5.57 -0.65 3.40
CA VAL A 107 5.99 -0.91 2.02
C VAL A 107 5.96 -2.41 1.72
N GLU A 108 6.42 -3.24 2.65
CA GLU A 108 6.35 -4.70 2.49
C GLU A 108 4.90 -5.21 2.52
N GLN A 109 4.06 -4.67 3.40
CA GLN A 109 2.62 -4.91 3.40
C GLN A 109 2.00 -4.58 2.03
N LEU A 110 2.31 -3.41 1.47
CA LEU A 110 1.81 -2.99 0.16
C LEU A 110 2.24 -3.94 -0.96
N LYS A 111 3.53 -4.32 -1.01
CA LYS A 111 4.03 -5.28 -2.02
C LYS A 111 3.25 -6.60 -1.95
N VAL A 112 3.15 -7.19 -0.76
CA VAL A 112 2.46 -8.48 -0.59
C VAL A 112 0.96 -8.35 -0.90
N ALA A 113 0.32 -7.24 -0.54
CA ALA A 113 -1.08 -6.98 -0.89
C ALA A 113 -1.28 -6.97 -2.41
N THR A 114 -0.39 -6.32 -3.16
CA THR A 114 -0.46 -6.30 -4.64
C THR A 114 -0.18 -7.66 -5.25
N GLU A 115 0.79 -8.42 -4.75
CA GLU A 115 1.11 -9.77 -5.25
C GLU A 115 -0.01 -10.79 -4.97
N LEU A 116 -0.75 -10.62 -3.88
CA LEU A 116 -1.96 -11.40 -3.58
C LEU A 116 -3.21 -10.84 -4.27
N SER A 117 -3.08 -9.79 -5.10
CA SER A 117 -4.18 -9.11 -5.79
C SER A 117 -5.28 -8.63 -4.84
N LEU A 118 -4.91 -8.24 -3.62
CA LEU A 118 -5.80 -7.70 -2.61
C LEU A 118 -5.91 -6.17 -2.76
N TRP A 119 -6.47 -5.71 -3.88
CA TRP A 119 -6.40 -4.30 -4.30
C TRP A 119 -6.99 -3.31 -3.30
N GLN A 120 -8.08 -3.67 -2.62
CA GLN A 120 -8.65 -2.84 -1.54
C GLN A 120 -7.68 -2.70 -0.36
N GLU A 121 -6.98 -3.78 0.00
CA GLU A 121 -6.00 -3.76 1.08
C GLU A 121 -4.70 -3.07 0.65
N ALA A 122 -4.31 -3.20 -0.62
CA ALA A 122 -3.20 -2.45 -1.21
C ALA A 122 -3.48 -0.94 -1.15
N PHE A 123 -4.69 -0.50 -1.51
CA PHE A 123 -5.09 0.90 -1.41
C PHE A 123 -5.01 1.42 0.03
N ARG A 124 -5.58 0.70 1.01
CA ARG A 124 -5.46 1.06 2.43
C ARG A 124 -4.00 1.11 2.89
N SER A 125 -3.15 0.22 2.38
CA SER A 125 -1.70 0.22 2.69
C SER A 125 -0.99 1.46 2.14
N VAL A 126 -1.39 1.98 0.98
CA VAL A 126 -0.90 3.25 0.44
C VAL A 126 -1.31 4.41 1.35
N GLU A 127 -2.57 4.44 1.82
CA GLU A 127 -3.05 5.44 2.78
C GLU A 127 -2.26 5.37 4.09
N ASP A 128 -1.95 4.18 4.59
CA ASP A 128 -1.12 3.99 5.79
C ASP A 128 0.29 4.58 5.59
N ILE A 129 0.94 4.34 4.43
CA ILE A 129 2.24 4.92 4.11
C ILE A 129 2.13 6.45 4.04
N HIS A 130 1.14 6.98 3.33
CA HIS A 130 0.93 8.42 3.20
C HIS A 130 0.67 9.09 4.57
N GLY A 131 -0.11 8.45 5.44
CA GLY A 131 -0.32 8.91 6.81
C GLY A 131 0.98 8.98 7.61
N LEU A 132 1.87 7.99 7.50
CA LEU A 132 3.19 8.03 8.14
C LEU A 132 4.08 9.15 7.58
N MET A 133 4.08 9.35 6.25
CA MET A 133 4.86 10.41 5.60
C MET A 133 4.44 11.81 6.08
N THR A 134 3.14 12.04 6.16
CA THR A 134 2.56 13.34 6.55
C THR A 134 2.69 13.63 8.04
N MET A 135 2.56 12.61 8.90
CA MET A 135 2.63 12.75 10.35
C MET A 135 3.97 13.32 10.84
N VAL A 136 5.10 12.93 10.23
CA VAL A 136 6.44 13.35 10.67
C VAL A 136 6.96 14.57 9.90
N LYS A 137 6.23 15.03 8.87
CA LYS A 137 6.63 16.15 7.98
C LYS A 137 8.08 16.02 7.44
N LYS A 138 8.60 14.80 7.34
CA LYS A 138 9.92 14.49 6.79
C LYS A 138 9.74 13.73 5.48
N MET A 139 10.47 14.14 4.44
CA MET A 139 10.49 13.38 3.19
C MET A 139 11.14 12.01 3.41
N PRO A 140 10.47 10.90 3.02
CA PRO A 140 11.08 9.58 3.07
C PRO A 140 12.26 9.44 2.11
N LYS A 141 13.04 8.39 2.31
CA LYS A 141 14.12 8.03 1.39
C LYS A 141 13.58 7.82 -0.03
N PRO A 142 14.29 8.27 -1.08
CA PRO A 142 13.86 8.07 -2.46
C PRO A 142 13.56 6.60 -2.82
N SER A 143 14.29 5.64 -2.22
CA SER A 143 14.06 4.21 -2.42
C SER A 143 12.65 3.76 -2.00
N ILE A 144 12.11 4.30 -0.91
CA ILE A 144 10.73 4.03 -0.48
C ILE A 144 9.74 4.63 -1.46
N LEU A 145 9.97 5.89 -1.86
CA LEU A 145 9.06 6.61 -2.76
C LEU A 145 8.97 5.96 -4.14
N VAL A 146 10.08 5.42 -4.65
CA VAL A 146 10.08 4.65 -5.90
C VAL A 146 9.11 3.48 -5.84
N VAL A 147 9.16 2.68 -4.76
CA VAL A 147 8.23 1.55 -4.59
C VAL A 147 6.80 2.03 -4.42
N TYR A 148 6.59 3.09 -3.62
CA TYR A 148 5.28 3.69 -3.38
C TYR A 148 4.61 4.13 -4.69
N TYR A 149 5.29 4.91 -5.52
CA TYR A 149 4.72 5.37 -6.79
C TYR A 149 4.60 4.26 -7.82
N ALA A 150 5.52 3.29 -7.87
CA ALA A 150 5.40 2.12 -8.74
C ALA A 150 4.17 1.26 -8.38
N LYS A 151 3.83 1.12 -7.10
CA LYS A 151 2.61 0.40 -6.69
C LYS A 151 1.35 1.23 -6.90
N LEU A 152 1.42 2.55 -6.79
CA LEU A 152 0.32 3.44 -7.16
C LEU A 152 -0.05 3.36 -8.65
N THR A 153 0.92 3.21 -9.56
CA THR A 153 0.60 3.06 -10.99
C THR A 153 -0.21 1.78 -11.23
N GLU A 154 0.14 0.66 -10.59
CA GLU A 154 -0.65 -0.58 -10.65
C GLU A 154 -2.06 -0.38 -10.07
N ILE A 155 -2.16 0.19 -8.87
CA ILE A 155 -3.44 0.36 -8.16
C ILE A 155 -4.40 1.26 -8.95
N PHE A 156 -3.94 2.41 -9.44
CA PHE A 156 -4.79 3.33 -10.18
C PHE A 156 -5.20 2.81 -11.55
N TRP A 157 -4.39 1.95 -12.17
CA TRP A 157 -4.79 1.26 -13.39
C TRP A 157 -5.97 0.33 -13.12
N ILE A 158 -5.88 -0.47 -12.05
CA ILE A 158 -6.92 -1.45 -11.70
C ILE A 158 -8.21 -0.79 -11.21
N SER A 159 -8.12 0.42 -10.65
CA SER A 159 -9.29 1.19 -10.21
C SER A 159 -9.90 2.08 -11.31
N ASP A 160 -9.46 1.96 -12.56
CA ASP A 160 -9.85 2.82 -13.71
C ASP A 160 -9.59 4.32 -13.47
N SER A 161 -8.65 4.66 -12.58
CA SER A 161 -8.28 6.02 -12.19
C SER A 161 -7.16 6.56 -13.09
N HIS A 162 -7.40 6.61 -14.41
CA HIS A 162 -6.38 6.88 -15.43
C HIS A 162 -5.62 8.21 -15.25
N LEU A 163 -6.29 9.27 -14.78
CA LEU A 163 -5.65 10.56 -14.50
C LEU A 163 -4.58 10.42 -13.41
N TYR A 164 -4.94 9.79 -12.29
CA TYR A 164 -4.03 9.56 -11.18
C TYR A 164 -2.94 8.55 -11.52
N HIS A 165 -3.25 7.56 -12.37
CA HIS A 165 -2.28 6.64 -12.94
C HIS A 165 -1.18 7.37 -13.73
N ALA A 166 -1.55 8.29 -14.64
CA ALA A 166 -0.60 9.10 -15.40
C ALA A 166 0.26 9.97 -14.48
N TYR A 167 -0.34 10.55 -13.44
CA TYR A 167 0.40 11.38 -12.50
C TYR A 167 1.35 10.57 -11.59
N ALA A 168 0.95 9.37 -11.18
CA ALA A 168 1.84 8.45 -10.46
C ALA A 168 3.06 8.07 -11.31
N TRP A 169 2.87 7.80 -12.60
CA TRP A 169 3.96 7.59 -13.55
C TRP A 169 4.88 8.80 -13.65
N LEU A 170 4.33 10.01 -13.74
CA LEU A 170 5.13 11.24 -13.80
C LEU A 170 5.99 11.43 -12.54
N LYS A 171 5.43 11.16 -11.35
CA LYS A 171 6.19 11.20 -10.09
C LYS A 171 7.29 10.14 -10.05
N LEU A 172 6.99 8.91 -10.48
CA LEU A 172 7.96 7.83 -10.56
C LEU A 172 9.12 8.18 -11.52
N PHE A 173 8.80 8.71 -12.70
CA PHE A 173 9.80 9.16 -13.67
C PHE A 173 10.73 10.24 -13.08
N ASN A 174 10.17 11.28 -12.47
CA ASN A 174 10.95 12.35 -11.88
C ASN A 174 11.88 11.85 -10.77
N LEU A 175 11.42 10.90 -9.94
CA LEU A 175 12.22 10.28 -8.90
C LEU A 175 13.36 9.43 -9.47
N GLN A 176 13.05 8.56 -10.44
CA GLN A 176 14.05 7.70 -11.08
C GLN A 176 15.12 8.55 -11.77
N LYS A 177 14.72 9.59 -12.52
CA LYS A 177 15.65 10.49 -13.19
C LYS A 177 16.55 11.27 -12.21
N SER A 178 16.02 11.68 -11.06
CA SER A 178 16.76 12.53 -10.11
C SER A 178 17.69 11.73 -9.18
N TYR A 179 17.29 10.52 -8.78
CA TYR A 179 17.95 9.78 -7.71
C TYR A 179 18.58 8.45 -8.15
N ASN A 180 18.18 7.86 -9.28
CA ASN A 180 18.77 6.60 -9.75
C ASN A 180 19.95 6.86 -10.71
N LYS A 181 21.16 6.89 -10.15
CA LYS A 181 22.41 7.11 -10.91
C LYS A 181 22.74 5.98 -11.89
N ASN A 182 22.18 4.78 -11.69
CA ASN A 182 22.42 3.61 -12.51
C ASN A 182 21.30 3.37 -13.54
N LEU A 183 20.43 4.36 -13.77
CA LEU A 183 19.33 4.25 -14.71
C LEU A 183 19.88 4.18 -16.14
N SER A 184 19.65 3.05 -16.81
CA SER A 184 20.06 2.89 -18.21
C SER A 184 19.23 3.79 -19.12
N GLN A 185 19.78 4.14 -20.29
CA GLN A 185 19.03 4.91 -21.30
C GLN A 185 17.77 4.17 -21.76
N LYS A 186 17.81 2.83 -21.81
CA LYS A 186 16.65 2.00 -22.16
C LYS A 186 15.56 2.07 -21.10
N ASP A 187 15.92 2.01 -19.83
CA ASP A 187 14.95 2.12 -18.73
C ASP A 187 14.35 3.52 -18.65
N LEU A 188 15.17 4.55 -18.88
CA LEU A 188 14.70 5.94 -18.95
C LEU A 188 13.68 6.11 -20.08
N GLN A 189 13.97 5.57 -21.27
CA GLN A 189 13.06 5.59 -22.41
C GLN A 189 11.75 4.86 -22.09
N LEU A 190 11.83 3.67 -21.49
CA LEU A 190 10.66 2.88 -21.13
C LEU A 190 9.72 3.65 -20.17
N ILE A 191 10.28 4.24 -19.11
CA ILE A 191 9.48 5.01 -18.14
C ILE A 191 8.92 6.27 -18.80
N ALA A 192 9.70 6.98 -19.64
CA ALA A 192 9.22 8.16 -20.36
C ALA A 192 8.06 7.83 -21.32
N SER A 193 8.18 6.74 -22.09
CA SER A 193 7.11 6.25 -22.96
C SER A 193 5.87 5.84 -22.15
N SER A 194 6.06 5.21 -20.98
CA SER A 194 4.96 4.84 -20.09
C SER A 194 4.20 6.07 -19.58
N VAL A 195 4.90 7.14 -19.18
CA VAL A 195 4.29 8.42 -18.80
C VAL A 195 3.48 9.01 -19.95
N LEU A 196 4.05 9.06 -21.15
CA LEU A 196 3.39 9.63 -22.32
C LEU A 196 2.12 8.86 -22.69
N LEU A 197 2.21 7.53 -22.76
CA LEU A 197 1.08 6.66 -23.08
C LEU A 197 -0.01 6.74 -22.01
N ALA A 198 0.37 6.75 -20.73
CA ALA A 198 -0.58 6.92 -19.63
C ALA A 198 -1.32 8.26 -19.74
N ALA A 199 -0.61 9.35 -20.04
CA ALA A 199 -1.21 10.67 -20.21
C ALA A 199 -2.15 10.75 -21.42
N LEU A 200 -1.77 10.15 -22.56
CA LEU A 200 -2.60 10.10 -23.76
C LEU A 200 -3.83 9.18 -23.62
N SER A 201 -3.76 8.20 -22.70
CA SER A 201 -4.88 7.30 -22.41
C SER A 201 -5.91 7.91 -21.46
N VAL A 202 -5.63 9.07 -20.86
CA VAL A 202 -6.63 9.80 -20.06
C VAL A 202 -7.70 10.33 -21.02
N SER A 203 -8.95 9.95 -20.78
CA SER A 203 -10.07 10.44 -21.59
C SER A 203 -10.17 11.97 -21.46
N PRO A 204 -10.18 12.73 -22.57
CA PRO A 204 -10.22 14.19 -22.53
C PRO A 204 -11.55 14.75 -22.00
N TYR A 205 -12.61 13.93 -22.00
CA TYR A 205 -13.92 14.29 -21.48
C TYR A 205 -14.42 13.16 -20.60
N ASP A 206 -14.64 13.44 -19.32
CA ASP A 206 -15.33 12.49 -18.46
C ASP A 206 -16.75 12.31 -19.04
N LYS A 207 -17.17 11.07 -19.35
CA LYS A 207 -18.50 10.81 -19.95
C LYS A 207 -19.67 11.23 -19.04
N LYS A 208 -19.36 11.80 -17.88
CA LYS A 208 -20.26 12.35 -16.87
C LYS A 208 -20.46 13.86 -16.96
N TYR A 209 -19.99 14.54 -18.01
CA TYR A 209 -20.40 15.92 -18.29
C TYR A 209 -21.94 15.99 -18.41
N GLY A 210 -22.62 16.35 -17.31
CA GLY A 210 -24.08 16.39 -17.19
C GLY A 210 -24.67 15.58 -16.03
N ALA A 211 -23.90 14.68 -15.39
CA ALA A 211 -24.29 14.07 -14.13
C ALA A 211 -23.75 14.92 -12.98
N PHE A 212 -24.59 15.23 -11.99
CA PHE A 212 -24.13 15.91 -10.77
C PHE A 212 -23.04 15.03 -10.13
N GLU A 213 -21.81 15.53 -10.04
CA GLU A 213 -20.77 14.86 -9.26
C GLU A 213 -21.30 14.62 -7.86
N THR A 214 -21.37 13.36 -7.48
CA THR A 214 -21.85 13.00 -6.14
C THR A 214 -20.81 13.43 -5.10
N GLU A 215 -21.25 13.78 -3.90
CA GLU A 215 -20.36 14.13 -2.79
C GLU A 215 -19.32 13.02 -2.52
N ASN A 216 -19.73 11.76 -2.69
CA ASN A 216 -18.86 10.58 -2.62
C ASN A 216 -17.75 10.57 -3.69
N GLU A 217 -18.02 11.04 -4.91
CA GLU A 217 -17.01 11.13 -5.96
C GLU A 217 -16.00 12.24 -5.69
N LYS A 218 -16.46 13.38 -5.16
CA LYS A 218 -15.58 14.46 -4.74
C LYS A 218 -14.65 14.04 -3.61
N GLU A 219 -15.19 13.37 -2.59
CA GLU A 219 -14.39 12.85 -1.49
C GLU A 219 -13.38 11.82 -1.99
N ARG A 220 -13.79 10.91 -2.88
CA ARG A 220 -12.89 9.93 -3.50
C ARG A 220 -11.77 10.63 -4.27
N ASN A 221 -12.09 11.60 -5.12
CA ASN A 221 -11.12 12.32 -5.94
C ASN A 221 -10.13 13.11 -5.08
N MET A 222 -10.61 13.71 -3.97
CA MET A 222 -9.76 14.39 -2.99
C MET A 222 -8.80 13.42 -2.27
N ARG A 223 -9.28 12.23 -1.90
CA ARG A 223 -8.42 11.19 -1.31
C ARG A 223 -7.34 10.76 -2.31
N LEU A 224 -7.72 10.48 -3.56
CA LEU A 224 -6.79 10.06 -4.62
C LEU A 224 -5.75 11.14 -4.94
N SER A 225 -6.15 12.41 -4.98
CA SER A 225 -5.22 13.53 -5.25
C SER A 225 -4.20 13.70 -4.14
N ASN A 226 -4.59 13.52 -2.88
CA ASN A 226 -3.68 13.59 -1.74
C ASN A 226 -2.59 12.52 -1.81
N LEU A 227 -2.94 11.28 -2.19
CA LEU A 227 -1.97 10.17 -2.27
C LEU A 227 -0.83 10.44 -3.25
N VAL A 228 -1.07 11.22 -4.31
CA VAL A 228 -0.05 11.61 -5.28
C VAL A 228 0.53 13.01 -5.05
N ASN A 229 0.06 13.75 -4.03
CA ASN A 229 0.33 15.18 -3.84
C ASN A 229 -0.01 16.01 -5.10
N PHE A 230 -1.16 15.70 -5.71
CA PHE A 230 -1.74 16.48 -6.78
C PHE A 230 -2.66 17.55 -6.19
N SER A 231 -2.39 18.81 -6.51
CA SER A 231 -3.31 19.92 -6.22
C SER A 231 -4.09 20.21 -7.49
N LEU A 232 -5.41 20.02 -7.46
CA LEU A 232 -6.29 20.57 -8.48
C LEU A 232 -6.26 22.09 -8.34
N ASP A 233 -5.65 22.80 -9.29
CA ASP A 233 -5.89 24.23 -9.42
C ASP A 233 -7.37 24.42 -9.80
N ASN A 234 -8.23 24.71 -8.82
CA ASN A 234 -9.64 25.08 -9.00
C ASN A 234 -9.86 26.29 -9.95
N LYS A 235 -8.80 26.89 -10.47
CA LYS A 235 -8.84 28.01 -11.42
C LYS A 235 -9.18 27.58 -12.86
N ARG A 236 -9.11 26.29 -13.21
CA ARG A 236 -9.46 25.83 -14.56
C ARG A 236 -10.98 25.79 -14.80
N GLU A 237 -11.78 25.39 -13.81
CA GLU A 237 -13.25 25.33 -13.95
C GLU A 237 -13.90 26.71 -14.09
N ASN A 238 -13.36 27.75 -13.45
CA ASN A 238 -13.92 29.11 -13.53
C ASN A 238 -13.62 29.85 -14.84
N ARG A 239 -12.81 29.28 -15.75
CA ARG A 239 -12.51 29.92 -17.05
C ARG A 239 -13.32 29.37 -18.21
N GLU A 240 -14.00 28.23 -18.03
CA GLU A 240 -14.84 27.63 -19.08
C GLU A 240 -16.33 27.93 -18.87
N MET A 241 -16.69 28.71 -17.84
CA MET A 241 -18.06 29.18 -17.56
C MET A 241 -18.26 30.69 -17.76
N LEU A 242 -17.48 31.33 -18.66
CA LEU A 242 -17.70 32.71 -19.11
C LEU A 242 -17.77 32.78 -20.64
#